data_AF-A0A1B6E833-F1
#
_entry.id   AF-A0A1B6E833-F1
#
_cell.length_a   1.000
_cell.length_b   1.000
_cell.length_c   1.000
_cell.angle_alpha   90.00
_cell.angle_beta   90.00
_cell.angle_gamma   90.00
#
_symmetry.space_group_name_H-M   'P 1'
#
loop_
_entity.id
_entity.type
_entity.pdbx_description
1 polymer ?
#
loop_
_entity_poly.entity_id
_entity_poly.type
_entity_poly.pdbx_seq_one_letter_code
_entity_poly.pdbx_strand_id
1 'polypeptide(L)'
;QESKSSCLYLDNTGPEDLFTLEAEITELQRENARVESQMLRLKTDINAMEAHLRNGEKESQVISQRTNNLNEYYESLRNNVITLLEHVRLPSATPGGPPEKMGHENFDSYLSKLQTLCGTNGEGTGVFCDENNRPLYETVKSALQDFTVLPTPI
;
A
#
# COMPACT_ATOMS: atom_id res chain seq x y z
N GLN A 1 -58.82 41.97 -66.09
CA GLN A 1 -58.10 40.86 -66.73
C GLN A 1 -56.79 40.71 -65.95
N GLU A 2 -56.91 40.05 -64.81
CA GLU A 2 -55.97 40.11 -63.69
C GLU A 2 -55.41 38.70 -63.50
N SER A 3 -54.40 38.36 -64.30
CA SER A 3 -53.75 37.05 -64.24
C SER A 3 -52.33 37.17 -64.76
N LYS A 4 -51.47 37.87 -64.02
CA LYS A 4 -50.01 37.77 -64.16
C LYS A 4 -49.22 37.80 -62.84
N SER A 5 -49.88 37.89 -61.68
CA SER A 5 -49.17 38.02 -60.38
C SER A 5 -48.91 36.70 -59.63
N SER A 6 -49.22 35.52 -60.17
CA SER A 6 -49.14 34.25 -59.40
C SER A 6 -47.98 33.33 -59.79
N CYS A 7 -46.92 33.83 -60.42
CA CYS A 7 -45.80 32.98 -60.87
C CYS A 7 -44.41 33.36 -60.34
N LEU A 8 -44.30 34.24 -59.33
CA LEU A 8 -42.98 34.75 -58.90
C LEU A 8 -42.55 34.36 -57.46
N TYR A 9 -43.17 33.35 -56.86
CA TYR A 9 -42.80 32.90 -55.50
C TYR A 9 -42.29 31.45 -55.44
N LEU A 10 -41.74 30.91 -56.53
CA LEU A 10 -41.20 29.53 -56.54
C LEU A 10 -39.77 29.41 -57.04
N ASP A 11 -39.01 30.49 -57.20
CA ASP A 11 -37.67 30.35 -57.80
C ASP A 11 -36.65 31.31 -57.19
N ASN A 12 -36.02 30.89 -56.08
CA ASN A 12 -34.63 31.25 -55.75
C ASN A 12 -34.10 30.47 -54.53
N THR A 13 -34.00 29.15 -54.67
CA THR A 13 -32.80 28.47 -54.15
C THR A 13 -32.07 28.04 -55.40
N GLY A 14 -31.09 28.83 -55.84
CA GLY A 14 -30.41 28.58 -57.10
C GLY A 14 -29.68 27.23 -57.05
N PRO A 15 -29.44 26.56 -58.20
CA PRO A 15 -28.65 25.33 -58.23
C PRO A 15 -27.28 25.47 -57.55
N GLU A 16 -26.71 26.68 -57.50
CA GLU A 16 -25.46 26.98 -56.78
C GLU A 16 -25.60 26.93 -55.25
N ASP A 17 -26.75 27.35 -54.68
CA ASP A 17 -27.02 27.23 -53.24
C ASP A 17 -27.17 25.75 -52.85
N LEU A 18 -27.78 24.96 -53.72
CA LEU A 18 -27.92 23.51 -53.54
C LEU A 18 -26.54 22.81 -53.55
N PHE A 19 -25.68 23.13 -54.52
CA PHE A 19 -24.30 22.61 -54.58
C PHE A 19 -23.47 23.00 -53.36
N THR A 20 -23.66 24.22 -52.84
CA THR A 20 -22.97 24.70 -51.63
C THR A 20 -23.44 23.93 -50.39
N LEU A 21 -24.74 23.71 -50.25
CA LEU A 21 -25.31 22.94 -49.15
C LEU A 21 -24.86 21.46 -49.19
N GLU A 22 -24.78 20.86 -50.38
CA GLU A 22 -24.26 19.49 -50.53
C GLU A 22 -22.79 19.37 -50.11
N ALA A 23 -21.97 20.38 -50.43
CA ALA A 23 -20.59 20.44 -49.98
C ALA A 23 -20.49 20.56 -48.45
N GLU A 24 -21.32 21.42 -47.83
CA GLU A 24 -21.38 21.58 -46.38
C GLU A 24 -21.83 20.28 -45.68
N ILE A 25 -22.87 19.60 -46.20
CA ILE A 25 -23.32 18.29 -45.70
C ILE A 25 -22.18 17.26 -45.76
N THR A 26 -21.44 17.23 -46.87
CA THR A 26 -20.32 16.30 -47.05
C THR A 26 -19.19 16.57 -46.05
N GLU A 27 -18.89 17.85 -45.80
CA GLU A 27 -17.87 18.25 -44.82
C GLU A 27 -18.31 17.91 -43.38
N LEU A 28 -19.57 18.18 -43.03
CA LEU A 28 -20.14 17.80 -41.74
C LEU A 28 -20.14 16.28 -41.52
N GLN A 29 -20.43 15.49 -42.56
CA GLN A 29 -20.35 14.03 -42.48
C GLN A 29 -18.92 13.53 -42.24
N ARG A 30 -17.94 14.15 -42.91
CA ARG A 30 -16.52 13.84 -42.69
C ARG A 30 -16.11 14.16 -41.26
N GLU A 31 -16.54 15.31 -40.75
CA GLU A 31 -16.22 15.75 -39.39
C GLU A 31 -16.91 14.90 -38.32
N ASN A 32 -18.18 14.52 -38.52
CA ASN A 32 -18.87 13.56 -37.65
C ASN A 32 -18.15 12.22 -37.61
N ALA A 33 -17.77 11.65 -38.75
CA ALA A 33 -17.01 10.40 -38.79
C ALA A 33 -15.66 10.50 -38.05
N ARG A 34 -15.01 11.66 -38.13
CA ARG A 34 -13.78 11.95 -37.39
C ARG A 34 -14.01 11.97 -35.88
N VAL A 35 -15.04 12.67 -35.43
CA VAL A 35 -15.41 12.78 -34.00
C VAL A 35 -15.86 11.44 -33.44
N GLU A 36 -16.67 10.67 -34.17
CA GLU A 36 -17.11 9.33 -33.78
C GLU A 36 -15.92 8.38 -33.58
N SER A 37 -14.93 8.43 -34.49
CA SER A 37 -13.70 7.64 -34.35
C SER A 37 -12.89 8.05 -33.11
N GLN A 38 -12.79 9.35 -32.83
CA GLN A 38 -12.12 9.84 -31.62
C GLN A 38 -12.86 9.38 -30.35
N MET A 39 -14.19 9.45 -30.34
CA MET A 39 -15.01 8.98 -29.23
C MET A 39 -14.84 7.49 -28.98
N LEU A 40 -14.77 6.67 -30.03
CA LEU A 40 -14.57 5.22 -29.91
C LEU A 40 -13.20 4.89 -29.28
N ARG A 41 -12.15 5.61 -29.67
CA ARG A 41 -10.82 5.47 -29.05
C ARG A 41 -10.87 5.84 -27.58
N LEU A 42 -11.46 6.99 -27.25
CA LEU A 42 -11.58 7.46 -25.88
C LEU A 42 -12.33 6.45 -24.99
N LYS A 43 -13.41 5.86 -25.51
CA LYS A 43 -14.16 4.81 -24.82
C LYS A 43 -13.32 3.56 -24.58
N THR A 44 -12.48 3.19 -25.54
CA THR A 44 -11.56 2.05 -25.40
C THR A 44 -10.51 2.32 -24.33
N ASP A 45 -9.95 3.53 -24.32
CA ASP A 45 -8.96 3.95 -23.32
C ASP A 45 -9.58 4.00 -21.92
N ILE A 46 -10.81 4.51 -21.78
CA ILE A 46 -11.56 4.49 -20.51
C ILE A 46 -11.73 3.06 -20.00
N ASN A 47 -12.21 2.14 -20.84
CA ASN A 47 -12.40 0.74 -20.45
C ASN A 47 -11.07 0.08 -20.01
N ALA A 48 -9.96 0.41 -20.68
CA ALA A 48 -8.64 -0.10 -20.33
C ALA A 48 -8.18 0.45 -18.97
N MET A 49 -8.38 1.75 -18.72
CA MET A 49 -8.07 2.38 -17.43
C MET A 49 -8.91 1.79 -16.30
N GLU A 50 -10.21 1.57 -16.52
CA GLU A 50 -11.10 0.93 -15.54
C GLU A 50 -10.66 -0.50 -15.19
N ALA A 51 -10.25 -1.28 -16.21
CA ALA A 51 -9.71 -2.62 -15.99
C ALA A 51 -8.41 -2.58 -15.17
N HIS A 52 -7.53 -1.61 -15.44
CA HIS A 52 -6.28 -1.44 -14.70
C HIS A 52 -6.54 -1.06 -13.23
N LEU A 53 -7.44 -0.11 -12.98
CA LEU A 53 -7.85 0.28 -11.62
C LEU A 53 -8.41 -0.92 -10.84
N ARG A 54 -9.32 -1.68 -11.45
CA ARG A 54 -9.92 -2.87 -10.82
C ARG A 54 -8.87 -3.94 -10.48
N ASN A 55 -7.80 -4.03 -11.25
CA ASN A 55 -6.69 -4.92 -10.93
C ASN A 55 -5.82 -4.36 -9.80
N GLY A 56 -5.51 -3.07 -9.83
CA GLY A 56 -4.75 -2.40 -8.75
C GLY A 56 -5.42 -2.51 -7.39
N GLU A 57 -6.75 -2.43 -7.33
CA GLU A 57 -7.52 -2.64 -6.08
C GLU A 57 -7.33 -4.06 -5.51
N LYS A 58 -7.33 -5.08 -6.38
CA LYS A 58 -7.10 -6.48 -5.96
C LYS A 58 -5.69 -6.67 -5.43
N GLU A 59 -4.69 -6.12 -6.12
CA GLU A 59 -3.29 -6.20 -5.67
C GLU A 59 -3.11 -5.51 -4.32
N SER A 60 -3.72 -4.33 -4.14
CA SER A 60 -3.73 -3.61 -2.86
C SER A 60 -4.39 -4.44 -1.75
N GLN A 61 -5.51 -5.10 -2.04
CA GLN A 61 -6.18 -5.98 -1.08
C GLN A 61 -5.30 -7.17 -0.68
N VAL A 62 -4.59 -7.78 -1.64
CA VAL A 62 -3.65 -8.88 -1.36
C VAL A 62 -2.49 -8.40 -0.49
N ILE A 63 -1.95 -7.21 -0.74
CA ILE A 63 -0.89 -6.62 0.09
C ILE A 63 -1.41 -6.37 1.50
N SER A 64 -2.59 -5.74 1.64
CA SER A 64 -3.21 -5.50 2.93
C SER A 64 -3.43 -6.81 3.72
N GLN A 65 -3.90 -7.86 3.06
CA GLN A 65 -4.07 -9.18 3.68
C GLN A 65 -2.73 -9.76 4.14
N ARG A 66 -1.68 -9.67 3.32
CA ARG A 66 -0.34 -10.14 3.71
C ARG A 66 0.20 -9.38 4.93
N THR A 67 0.01 -8.06 4.96
CA THR A 67 0.40 -7.23 6.11
C THR A 67 -0.34 -7.64 7.38
N ASN A 68 -1.66 -7.89 7.30
CA ASN A 68 -2.44 -8.36 8.44
C ASN A 68 -1.95 -9.71 8.96
N ASN A 69 -1.75 -10.69 8.07
CA ASN A 69 -1.23 -12.02 8.44
C ASN A 69 0.15 -11.92 9.12
N LEU A 70 1.01 -11.01 8.64
CA LEU A 70 2.32 -10.79 9.23
C LEU A 70 2.21 -10.17 10.63
N ASN A 71 1.32 -9.20 10.83
CA ASN A 71 1.04 -8.64 12.15
C ASN A 71 0.54 -9.71 13.12
N GLU A 72 -0.41 -10.56 12.70
CA GLU A 72 -0.90 -11.68 13.51
C GLU A 72 0.24 -12.65 13.91
N TYR A 73 1.16 -12.93 12.96
CA TYR A 73 2.33 -13.74 13.24
C TYR A 73 3.26 -13.10 14.27
N TYR A 74 3.55 -11.80 14.15
CA TYR A 74 4.38 -11.07 15.12
C TYR A 74 3.74 -11.00 16.50
N GLU A 75 2.43 -10.79 16.59
CA GLU A 75 1.69 -10.84 17.86
C GLU A 75 1.74 -12.23 18.48
N SER A 76 1.49 -13.29 17.70
CA SER A 76 1.62 -14.66 18.19
C SER A 76 3.04 -14.97 18.65
N LEU A 77 4.07 -14.52 17.93
CA LEU A 77 5.45 -14.71 18.31
C LEU A 77 5.78 -13.95 19.61
N ARG A 78 5.36 -12.69 19.73
CA ARG A 78 5.49 -11.88 20.94
C ARG A 78 4.87 -12.59 22.14
N ASN A 79 3.65 -13.10 21.98
CA ASN A 79 2.94 -13.83 23.04
C ASN A 79 3.68 -15.10 23.45
N ASN A 80 4.17 -15.89 22.48
CA ASN A 80 4.98 -17.07 22.77
C ASN A 80 6.25 -16.71 23.55
N VAL A 81 6.96 -15.65 23.18
CA VAL A 81 8.16 -15.20 23.90
C VAL A 81 7.81 -14.73 25.31
N ILE A 82 6.69 -14.01 25.49
CA ILE A 82 6.20 -13.63 26.83
C ILE A 82 5.95 -14.88 27.68
N THR A 83 5.26 -15.89 27.15
CA THR A 83 4.98 -17.14 27.87
C THR A 83 6.27 -17.89 28.23
N LEU A 84 7.25 -17.94 27.32
CA LEU A 84 8.56 -18.55 27.59
C LEU A 84 9.31 -17.83 28.71
N LEU A 85 9.19 -16.50 28.78
CA LEU A 85 9.89 -15.67 29.76
C LEU A 85 9.11 -15.44 31.07
N GLU A 86 7.83 -15.82 31.15
CA GLU A 86 6.96 -15.62 32.32
C GLU A 86 7.56 -16.19 33.62
N HIS A 87 8.28 -17.31 33.50
CA HIS A 87 8.89 -18.02 34.63
C HIS A 87 10.32 -17.57 34.93
N VAL A 88 10.93 -16.80 34.03
CA VAL A 88 12.28 -16.27 34.20
C VAL A 88 12.19 -15.11 35.19
N ARG A 89 12.93 -15.19 36.29
CA ARG A 89 13.03 -14.09 37.26
C ARG A 89 14.37 -13.42 37.10
N LEU A 90 14.35 -12.13 36.75
CA LEU A 90 15.54 -11.32 36.80
C LEU A 90 15.95 -11.03 38.25
N PRO A 91 17.25 -10.98 38.56
CA PRO A 91 17.72 -10.40 39.81
C PRO A 91 17.15 -8.98 39.94
N SER A 92 16.40 -8.71 41.00
CA SER A 92 15.88 -7.37 41.28
C SER A 92 17.04 -6.37 41.34
N ALA A 93 16.89 -5.22 40.66
CA ALA A 93 17.84 -4.11 40.77
C ALA A 93 17.94 -3.56 42.21
N THR A 94 16.99 -3.91 43.09
CA THR A 94 17.01 -3.61 44.52
C THR A 94 17.16 -4.90 45.35
N PRO A 95 18.18 -4.99 46.23
CA PRO A 95 18.30 -6.11 47.17
C PRO A 95 17.08 -6.13 48.10
N GLY A 96 16.25 -7.18 48.01
CA GLY A 96 15.05 -7.35 48.86
C GLY A 96 13.73 -6.81 48.29
N GLY A 97 13.72 -6.28 47.06
CA GLY A 97 12.48 -5.90 46.36
C GLY A 97 11.68 -7.12 45.87
N PRO A 98 10.35 -6.98 45.64
CA PRO A 98 9.54 -8.05 45.07
C PRO A 98 10.05 -8.39 43.66
N PRO A 99 10.11 -9.68 43.27
CA PRO A 99 10.52 -10.07 41.92
C PRO A 99 9.56 -9.46 40.90
N GLU A 100 10.08 -8.67 39.96
CA GLU A 100 9.30 -8.17 38.83
C GLU A 100 8.78 -9.36 38.03
N LYS A 101 7.46 -9.46 37.91
CA LYS A 101 6.82 -10.46 37.06
C LYS A 101 6.78 -9.91 35.64
N MET A 102 7.35 -10.67 34.71
CA MET A 102 7.20 -10.47 33.28
C MET A 102 5.73 -10.57 32.90
N GLY A 103 5.23 -9.61 32.12
CA GLY A 103 3.86 -9.59 31.57
C GLY A 103 3.79 -8.76 30.30
N HIS A 104 2.65 -8.80 29.60
CA HIS A 104 2.47 -8.14 28.30
C HIS A 104 2.75 -6.63 28.33
N GLU A 105 2.42 -5.97 29.44
CA GLU A 105 2.51 -4.51 29.62
C GLU A 105 3.96 -4.04 29.80
N ASN A 106 4.83 -4.93 30.31
CA ASN A 106 6.22 -4.60 30.68
C ASN A 106 7.25 -5.33 29.80
N PHE A 107 6.80 -5.97 28.73
CA PHE A 107 7.64 -6.85 27.90
C PHE A 107 8.86 -6.14 27.31
N ASP A 108 8.66 -4.95 26.74
CA ASP A 108 9.74 -4.21 26.08
C ASP A 108 10.78 -3.70 27.07
N SER A 109 10.34 -3.22 28.25
CA SER A 109 11.25 -2.81 29.34
C SER A 109 12.07 -4.00 29.85
N TYR A 110 11.45 -5.16 29.99
CA TYR A 110 12.11 -6.37 30.46
C TYR A 110 13.08 -6.96 29.42
N LEU A 111 12.73 -6.95 28.12
CA LEU A 111 13.65 -7.29 27.04
C LEU A 111 14.87 -6.35 27.04
N SER A 112 14.66 -5.05 27.22
CA SER A 112 15.76 -4.08 27.32
C SER A 112 16.67 -4.35 28.52
N LYS A 113 16.09 -4.70 29.69
CA LYS A 113 16.85 -5.15 30.87
C LYS A 113 17.65 -6.42 30.59
N LEU A 114 17.04 -7.43 29.94
CA LEU A 114 17.71 -8.66 29.53
C LEU A 114 18.86 -8.40 28.56
N GLN A 115 18.65 -7.57 27.54
CA GLN A 115 19.68 -7.17 26.59
C GLN A 115 20.84 -6.45 27.28
N THR A 116 20.54 -5.61 28.28
CA THR A 116 21.57 -4.92 29.08
C THR A 116 22.38 -5.91 29.91
N LEU A 117 21.73 -6.88 30.56
CA LEU A 117 22.38 -7.93 31.36
C LEU A 117 23.21 -8.90 30.49
N CYS A 118 22.78 -9.17 29.26
CA CYS A 118 23.50 -9.99 28.30
C CYS A 118 24.52 -9.20 27.44
N GLY A 119 24.57 -7.87 27.57
CA GLY A 119 25.39 -6.98 26.76
C GLY A 119 26.83 -6.90 27.26
N THR A 120 27.80 -7.00 26.35
CA THR A 120 29.25 -6.98 26.61
C THR A 120 29.81 -5.60 27.01
N ASN A 121 28.97 -4.58 27.19
CA ASN A 121 29.41 -3.17 27.23
C ASN A 121 29.44 -2.55 28.64
N GLY A 122 29.15 -3.31 29.69
CA GLY A 122 29.29 -2.85 31.07
C GLY A 122 30.56 -3.42 31.70
N GLU A 123 31.59 -2.59 31.87
CA GLU A 123 32.66 -2.85 32.84
C GLU A 123 32.02 -3.05 34.22
N GLY A 124 31.81 -4.31 34.63
CA GLY A 124 31.37 -4.66 35.99
C GLY A 124 30.13 -5.54 36.14
N THR A 125 29.45 -5.98 35.07
CA THR A 125 28.23 -6.83 35.20
C THR A 125 28.28 -8.16 34.45
N GLY A 126 29.48 -8.63 34.06
CA GLY A 126 29.69 -9.96 33.46
C GLY A 126 29.49 -11.17 34.40
N VAL A 127 28.72 -11.02 35.49
CA VAL A 127 28.57 -12.07 36.51
C VAL A 127 27.46 -13.08 36.16
N PHE A 128 26.57 -12.76 35.20
CA PHE A 128 25.40 -13.60 34.89
C PHE A 128 25.48 -14.38 33.57
N CYS A 129 26.48 -14.11 32.73
CA CYS A 129 26.72 -14.89 31.53
C CYS A 129 27.74 -16.00 31.86
N ASP A 130 27.27 -17.24 31.96
CA ASP A 130 28.15 -18.40 31.97
C ASP A 130 29.06 -18.34 30.72
N GLU A 131 30.38 -18.27 30.90
CA GLU A 131 31.37 -18.22 29.81
C GLU A 131 31.17 -19.38 28.83
N ASN A 132 30.62 -20.51 29.28
CA ASN A 132 30.31 -21.67 28.45
C ASN A 132 29.21 -21.40 27.41
N ASN A 133 28.27 -20.49 27.69
CA ASN A 133 27.15 -20.18 26.80
C ASN A 133 27.42 -18.98 25.89
N ARG A 134 28.52 -18.25 26.12
CA ARG A 134 28.92 -17.07 25.35
C ARG A 134 29.02 -17.32 23.83
N PRO A 135 29.57 -18.44 23.34
CA PRO A 135 29.63 -18.70 21.89
C PRO A 135 28.23 -18.89 21.26
N LEU A 136 27.28 -19.47 22.01
CA LEU A 136 25.90 -19.64 21.57
C LEU A 136 25.19 -18.30 21.42
N TYR A 137 25.35 -17.41 22.42
CA TYR A 137 24.79 -16.05 22.36
C TYR A 137 25.34 -15.25 21.17
N GLU A 138 26.65 -15.28 20.92
CA GLU A 138 27.25 -14.58 19.77
C GLU A 138 26.79 -15.17 18.43
N THR A 139 26.62 -16.49 18.33
CA THR A 139 26.08 -17.13 17.13
C THR A 139 24.65 -16.69 16.83
N VAL A 140 23.77 -16.70 17.85
CA VAL A 140 22.37 -16.26 17.70
C VAL A 140 22.30 -14.76 17.38
N LYS A 141 23.10 -13.94 18.07
CA LYS A 141 23.19 -12.49 17.86
C LYS A 141 23.64 -12.14 16.43
N SER A 142 24.66 -12.83 15.91
CA SER A 142 25.13 -12.64 14.54
C SER A 142 24.06 -13.04 13.51
N ALA A 143 23.35 -14.15 13.73
CA ALA A 143 22.27 -14.58 12.86
C ALA A 143 21.06 -13.61 12.86
N LEU A 144 20.86 -12.86 13.94
CA LEU A 144 19.79 -11.88 14.08
C LEU A 144 20.17 -10.47 13.56
N GLN A 145 21.46 -10.22 13.28
CA GLN A 145 21.94 -8.91 12.84
C GLN A 145 21.37 -8.48 11.48
N ASP A 146 21.08 -9.43 10.59
CA ASP A 146 20.48 -9.18 9.28
C ASP A 146 18.97 -8.84 9.35
N PHE A 147 18.34 -9.05 10.50
CA PHE A 147 16.90 -8.88 10.70
C PHE A 147 16.53 -7.63 11.50
N THR A 148 17.49 -6.78 11.90
CA THR A 148 17.16 -5.52 12.57
C THR A 148 16.52 -4.55 11.60
N VAL A 149 15.20 -4.67 11.43
CA VAL A 149 14.37 -3.63 10.84
C VAL A 149 14.30 -2.52 11.88
N LEU A 150 15.07 -1.45 11.68
CA LEU A 150 14.87 -0.21 12.43
C LEU A 150 13.38 0.14 12.34
N PRO A 151 12.71 0.52 13.45
CA PRO A 151 11.36 1.04 13.36
C PRO A 151 11.39 2.21 12.38
N THR A 152 10.65 2.11 11.28
CA THR A 152 10.45 3.24 10.37
C THR A 152 9.76 4.33 11.20
N PRO A 153 10.36 5.53 11.36
CA PRO A 153 9.71 6.61 12.08
C PRO A 153 8.37 6.93 11.42
N ILE A 154 7.31 6.98 12.23
CA ILE A 154 5.98 7.48 11.83
C ILE A 154 6.02 9.00 11.81
#